data_AF-A0AAV9JY36-F1
#
_entry.id   AF-A0AAV9JY36-F1
#
_cell.length_a   1.000
_cell.length_b   1.000
_cell.length_c   1.000
_cell.angle_alpha   90.00
_cell.angle_beta   90.00
_cell.angle_gamma   90.00
#
_symmetry.space_group_name_H-M   'P 1'
#
loop_
_entity.id
_entity.type
_entity.pdbx_description
1 polymer ?
#
loop_
_entity_poly.entity_id
_entity_poly.type
_entity_poly.pdbx_seq_one_letter_code
_entity_poly.pdbx_strand_id
1 'polypeptide(L)'
;MSDTQTSNEPSRFLIWGQGGWVATHLETLLHSQGKDVTSTGVRMENQAEVCRVLDDVKPTHVINCAGKTGRPNVDWCEDHKLETIRANVIGTLILADECEKRGVHVTIMATGCIYASKYDSTRTQVVNEPFTETDPANFGGSFYSYTKSRVEDVLKHYPNTLILRLRMPVSDDLHPRNFVTKITRYAKVVNVPNSNSILHDLLPCVLALAEHKEVGVVNFTNPGAISHNEVLGLYKEIIDPRYTWQNFTLEEQAKVIKADRSNCELDASKLMGLVKRYQAEGYEVEVPEIHEAYRRCFERMRDGMQMREGAAA
;
A
#
# COMPACT_ATOMS: atom_id res chain seq x y z
N MET A 1 6.75 -36.68 -16.45
CA MET A 1 5.36 -36.22 -16.36
C MET A 1 4.97 -36.36 -14.90
N SER A 2 5.20 -35.32 -14.11
CA SER A 2 4.75 -35.26 -12.72
C SER A 2 3.51 -34.37 -12.70
N ASP A 3 2.35 -35.01 -12.64
CA ASP A 3 1.08 -34.34 -12.34
C ASP A 3 1.21 -33.71 -10.95
N THR A 4 1.46 -32.40 -10.89
CA THR A 4 1.19 -31.62 -9.69
C THR A 4 -0.32 -31.50 -9.57
N GLN A 5 -0.93 -32.46 -8.87
CA GLN A 5 -2.24 -32.29 -8.25
C GLN A 5 -2.16 -31.01 -7.41
N THR A 6 -2.77 -29.93 -7.88
CA THR A 6 -3.13 -28.79 -7.04
C THR A 6 -4.09 -29.33 -5.99
N SER A 7 -3.60 -29.53 -4.77
CA SER A 7 -4.45 -29.91 -3.64
C SER A 7 -5.50 -28.83 -3.49
N ASN A 8 -6.77 -29.23 -3.61
CA ASN A 8 -7.95 -28.37 -3.53
C ASN A 8 -8.26 -27.98 -2.07
N GLU A 9 -7.21 -27.81 -1.25
CA GLU A 9 -7.35 -27.41 0.15
C GLU A 9 -7.77 -25.94 0.22
N PRO A 10 -8.80 -25.60 1.02
CA PRO A 10 -9.29 -24.25 1.11
C PRO A 10 -8.20 -23.30 1.63
N SER A 11 -8.09 -22.12 1.02
CA SER A 11 -7.15 -21.07 1.44
C SER A 11 -7.43 -20.64 2.89
N ARG A 12 -6.40 -20.73 3.75
CA ARG A 12 -6.38 -20.16 5.10
C ARG A 12 -5.42 -18.99 5.14
N PHE A 13 -5.95 -17.82 5.46
CA PHE A 13 -5.22 -16.56 5.48
C PHE A 13 -4.79 -16.20 6.90
N LEU A 14 -3.54 -15.81 7.06
CA LEU A 14 -3.02 -15.17 8.28
C LEU A 14 -2.56 -13.75 7.96
N ILE A 15 -3.23 -12.75 8.56
CA ILE A 15 -2.87 -11.34 8.40
C ILE A 15 -1.95 -10.91 9.55
N TRP A 16 -0.77 -10.40 9.19
CA TRP A 16 0.12 -9.74 10.13
C TRP A 16 -0.20 -8.26 10.26
N GLY A 17 -0.28 -7.75 11.49
CA GLY A 17 -0.56 -6.34 11.76
C GLY A 17 -1.98 -6.05 12.21
N GLN A 18 -2.55 -6.96 13.02
CA GLN A 18 -3.88 -6.85 13.63
C GLN A 18 -4.17 -5.45 14.18
N GLY A 19 -5.35 -4.92 13.85
CA GLY A 19 -5.79 -3.56 14.23
C GLY A 19 -5.11 -2.44 13.43
N GLY A 20 -4.22 -2.76 12.48
CA GLY A 20 -3.67 -1.82 11.52
C GLY A 20 -4.68 -1.50 10.41
N TRP A 21 -4.65 -0.28 9.91
CA TRP A 21 -5.64 0.21 8.92
C TRP A 21 -5.84 -0.69 7.69
N VAL A 22 -4.76 -1.06 6.99
CA VAL A 22 -4.84 -1.93 5.81
C VAL A 22 -5.23 -3.36 6.20
N ALA A 23 -4.72 -3.86 7.34
CA ALA A 23 -5.06 -5.18 7.86
C ALA A 23 -6.57 -5.31 8.14
N THR A 24 -7.17 -4.29 8.77
CA THR A 24 -8.61 -4.27 9.07
C THR A 24 -9.47 -4.26 7.80
N HIS A 25 -9.07 -3.52 6.77
CA HIS A 25 -9.75 -3.55 5.47
C HIS A 25 -9.69 -4.95 4.83
N LEU A 26 -8.51 -5.58 4.82
CA LEU A 26 -8.33 -6.93 4.29
C LEU A 26 -9.08 -8.00 5.09
N GLU A 27 -9.06 -7.92 6.41
CA GLU A 27 -9.80 -8.81 7.31
C GLU A 27 -11.32 -8.71 7.05
N THR A 28 -11.84 -7.49 6.93
CA THR A 28 -13.25 -7.25 6.59
C THR A 28 -13.60 -7.85 5.23
N LEU A 29 -12.74 -7.63 4.23
CA LEU A 29 -12.94 -8.15 2.87
C LEU A 29 -12.94 -9.69 2.84
N LEU A 30 -11.94 -10.33 3.47
CA LEU A 30 -11.87 -11.79 3.55
C LEU A 30 -13.08 -12.39 4.28
N HIS A 31 -13.51 -11.78 5.39
CA HIS A 31 -14.73 -12.21 6.09
C HIS A 31 -15.99 -12.07 5.23
N SER A 32 -16.14 -10.96 4.49
CA SER A 32 -17.29 -10.78 3.58
C SER A 32 -17.34 -11.82 2.45
N GLN A 33 -16.20 -12.39 2.09
CA GLN A 33 -16.09 -13.48 1.11
C GLN A 33 -16.16 -14.88 1.74
N GLY A 34 -16.41 -14.98 3.06
CA GLY A 34 -16.50 -16.25 3.78
C GLY A 34 -15.18 -17.03 3.87
N LYS A 35 -14.02 -16.34 3.74
CA LYS A 35 -12.69 -16.97 3.79
C LYS A 35 -12.28 -17.27 5.23
N ASP A 36 -11.49 -18.34 5.41
CA ASP A 36 -10.84 -18.65 6.69
C ASP A 36 -9.68 -17.67 6.91
N VAL A 37 -9.88 -16.70 7.80
CA VAL A 37 -8.91 -15.64 8.09
C VAL A 37 -8.69 -15.49 9.58
N THR A 38 -7.42 -15.38 9.97
CA THR A 38 -6.99 -15.00 11.32
C THR A 38 -6.04 -13.81 11.23
N SER A 39 -6.12 -12.89 12.19
CA SER A 39 -5.18 -11.77 12.31
C SER A 39 -4.30 -11.93 13.55
N THR A 40 -3.04 -11.49 13.46
CA THR A 40 -2.10 -11.51 14.59
C THR A 40 -1.42 -10.17 14.83
N GLY A 41 -1.26 -9.84 16.12
CA GLY A 41 -0.47 -8.72 16.63
C GLY A 41 0.95 -9.10 17.06
N VAL A 42 1.39 -10.34 16.82
CA VAL A 42 2.75 -10.79 17.17
C VAL A 42 3.79 -9.89 16.52
N ARG A 43 4.87 -9.59 17.23
CA ARG A 43 5.98 -8.80 16.69
C ARG A 43 6.85 -9.68 15.81
N MET A 44 7.05 -9.29 14.56
CA MET A 44 7.78 -10.10 13.57
C MET A 44 9.24 -10.32 13.98
N GLU A 45 9.85 -9.42 14.74
CA GLU A 45 11.20 -9.59 15.27
C GLU A 45 11.33 -10.66 16.38
N ASN A 46 10.22 -11.21 16.86
CA ASN A 46 10.21 -12.34 17.79
C ASN A 46 9.99 -13.65 17.03
N GLN A 47 11.07 -14.23 16.52
CA GLN A 47 11.04 -15.44 15.69
C GLN A 47 10.34 -16.62 16.37
N ALA A 48 10.52 -16.83 17.67
CA ALA A 48 9.88 -17.96 18.37
C ALA A 48 8.34 -17.85 18.34
N GLU A 49 7.81 -16.65 18.56
CA GLU A 49 6.36 -16.41 18.47
C GLU A 49 5.86 -16.43 17.02
N VAL A 50 6.68 -16.00 16.05
CA VAL A 50 6.36 -16.13 14.62
C VAL A 50 6.18 -17.60 14.26
N CYS A 51 7.14 -18.45 14.61
CA CYS A 51 7.06 -19.90 14.39
C CYS A 51 5.82 -20.48 15.05
N ARG A 52 5.58 -20.16 16.33
CA ARG A 52 4.43 -20.67 17.08
C ARG A 52 3.10 -20.34 16.38
N VAL A 53 2.89 -19.09 15.96
CA VAL A 53 1.65 -18.70 15.27
C VAL A 53 1.52 -19.42 13.93
N LEU A 54 2.60 -19.54 13.15
CA LEU A 54 2.56 -20.26 11.87
C LEU A 54 2.24 -21.75 12.07
N ASP A 55 2.80 -22.38 13.12
CA ASP A 55 2.62 -23.80 13.43
C ASP A 55 1.22 -24.11 14.03
N ASP A 56 0.67 -23.17 14.81
CA ASP A 56 -0.67 -23.27 15.40
C ASP A 56 -1.76 -23.04 14.35
N VAL A 57 -1.65 -21.96 13.57
CA VAL A 57 -2.66 -21.57 12.57
C VAL A 57 -2.56 -22.41 11.31
N LYS A 58 -1.35 -22.84 10.92
CA LYS A 58 -1.07 -23.56 9.66
C LYS A 58 -1.70 -22.86 8.44
N PRO A 59 -1.38 -21.57 8.21
CA PRO A 59 -1.95 -20.85 7.07
C PRO A 59 -1.39 -21.38 5.75
N THR A 60 -2.16 -21.24 4.67
CA THR A 60 -1.63 -21.43 3.30
C THR A 60 -1.11 -20.13 2.70
N HIS A 61 -1.64 -18.99 3.18
CA HIS A 61 -1.27 -17.66 2.72
C HIS A 61 -1.09 -16.71 3.91
N VAL A 62 -0.01 -15.93 3.90
CA VAL A 62 0.26 -14.86 4.86
C VAL A 62 0.21 -13.52 4.14
N ILE A 63 -0.49 -12.54 4.72
CA ILE A 63 -0.48 -11.15 4.23
C ILE A 63 0.15 -10.27 5.31
N ASN A 64 1.35 -9.77 5.05
CA ASN A 64 2.08 -8.90 5.97
C ASN A 64 1.70 -7.43 5.74
N CYS A 65 0.85 -6.89 6.62
CA CYS A 65 0.52 -5.46 6.70
C CYS A 65 1.28 -4.75 7.84
N ALA A 66 2.13 -5.46 8.57
CA ALA A 66 2.85 -4.92 9.69
C ALA A 66 4.04 -4.07 9.23
N GLY A 67 4.21 -2.92 9.88
CA GLY A 67 5.33 -2.02 9.61
C GLY A 67 5.28 -0.80 10.51
N LYS A 68 6.46 -0.31 10.89
CA LYS A 68 6.62 0.97 11.57
C LYS A 68 6.82 2.07 10.55
N THR A 69 5.82 2.93 10.43
CA THR A 69 5.87 4.19 9.68
C THR A 69 5.96 5.41 10.59
N GLY A 70 6.12 5.19 11.91
CA GLY A 70 6.18 6.25 12.91
C GLY A 70 4.84 6.91 13.26
N ARG A 71 4.84 7.77 14.27
CA ARG A 71 3.76 8.74 14.52
C ARG A 71 4.40 10.13 14.69
N PRO A 72 3.87 11.18 14.04
CA PRO A 72 2.73 11.19 13.12
C PRO A 72 3.07 10.66 11.70
N ASN A 73 4.37 10.56 11.35
CA ASN A 73 4.83 10.17 10.02
C ASN A 73 6.24 9.53 10.07
N VAL A 74 6.81 9.28 8.89
CA VAL A 74 8.11 8.61 8.69
C VAL A 74 9.31 9.36 9.25
N ASP A 75 9.20 10.65 9.57
CA ASP A 75 10.29 11.42 10.20
C ASP A 75 10.68 10.83 11.56
N TRP A 76 9.75 10.14 12.24
CA TRP A 76 10.03 9.39 13.46
C TRP A 76 11.14 8.36 13.28
N CYS A 77 11.26 7.75 12.09
CA CYS A 77 12.27 6.74 11.80
C CYS A 77 13.69 7.30 11.75
N GLU A 78 13.87 8.61 11.55
CA GLU A 78 15.19 9.27 11.60
C GLU A 78 15.78 9.21 13.02
N ASP A 79 14.92 9.40 14.02
CA ASP A 79 15.31 9.41 15.44
C ASP A 79 15.22 8.00 16.08
N HIS A 80 14.53 7.04 15.43
CA HIS A 80 14.26 5.69 15.95
C HIS A 80 14.72 4.59 14.97
N LYS A 81 15.99 4.67 14.58
CA LYS A 81 16.58 3.80 13.56
C LYS A 81 16.60 2.32 13.98
N LEU A 82 16.92 2.03 15.24
CA LEU A 82 17.00 0.65 15.73
C LEU A 82 15.63 -0.03 15.75
N GLU A 83 14.59 0.68 16.18
CA GLU A 83 13.21 0.19 16.17
C GLU A 83 12.72 -0.03 14.75
N THR A 84 13.12 0.83 13.81
CA THR A 84 12.82 0.70 12.40
C THR A 84 13.53 -0.52 11.81
N ILE A 85 14.81 -0.73 12.11
CA ILE A 85 15.56 -1.93 11.69
C ILE A 85 14.90 -3.19 12.24
N ARG A 86 14.61 -3.24 13.54
CA ARG A 86 14.00 -4.42 14.19
C ARG A 86 12.68 -4.79 13.52
N ALA A 87 11.75 -3.84 13.39
CA ALA A 87 10.42 -4.13 12.87
C ALA A 87 10.40 -4.31 11.34
N ASN A 88 11.01 -3.39 10.59
CA ASN A 88 10.84 -3.33 9.13
C ASN A 88 11.88 -4.14 8.36
N VAL A 89 13.06 -4.40 8.94
CA VAL A 89 14.13 -5.18 8.30
C VAL A 89 14.15 -6.59 8.87
N ILE A 90 14.55 -6.72 10.14
CA ILE A 90 14.74 -8.02 10.80
C ILE A 90 13.42 -8.80 10.83
N GLY A 91 12.35 -8.16 11.31
CA GLY A 91 11.04 -8.80 11.42
C GLY A 91 10.48 -9.26 10.06
N THR A 92 10.51 -8.39 9.05
CA THR A 92 10.02 -8.76 7.71
C THR A 92 10.79 -9.94 7.11
N LEU A 93 12.12 -9.96 7.27
CA LEU A 93 12.96 -11.06 6.79
C LEU A 93 12.68 -12.36 7.56
N ILE A 94 12.56 -12.30 8.90
CA ILE A 94 12.17 -13.45 9.72
C ILE A 94 10.83 -14.02 9.23
N LEU A 95 9.83 -13.17 9.00
CA LEU A 95 8.52 -13.64 8.55
C LEU A 95 8.60 -14.33 7.18
N ALA A 96 9.28 -13.72 6.21
CA ALA A 96 9.42 -14.32 4.87
C ALA A 96 10.16 -15.66 4.94
N ASP A 97 11.24 -15.74 5.73
CA ASP A 97 12.05 -16.94 5.92
C ASP A 97 11.28 -18.07 6.60
N GLU A 98 10.52 -17.77 7.66
CA GLU A 98 9.72 -18.78 8.36
C GLU A 98 8.51 -19.25 7.55
N CYS A 99 7.95 -18.40 6.68
CA CYS A 99 6.94 -18.80 5.71
C CYS A 99 7.53 -19.72 4.63
N GLU A 100 8.73 -19.42 4.12
CA GLU A 100 9.39 -20.22 3.07
C GLU A 100 9.66 -21.64 3.54
N LYS A 101 10.24 -21.80 4.74
CA LYS A 101 10.50 -23.11 5.37
C LYS A 101 9.25 -23.98 5.50
N ARG A 102 8.06 -23.37 5.52
CA ARG A 102 6.77 -24.03 5.68
C ARG A 102 5.96 -24.13 4.38
N GLY A 103 6.51 -23.68 3.25
CA GLY A 103 5.81 -23.66 1.96
C GLY A 103 4.59 -22.71 1.94
N VAL A 104 4.59 -21.69 2.81
CA VAL A 104 3.50 -20.72 2.93
C VAL A 104 3.75 -19.56 1.98
N HIS A 105 2.77 -19.22 1.14
CA HIS A 105 2.86 -18.03 0.30
C HIS A 105 2.80 -16.77 1.17
N VAL A 106 3.66 -15.78 0.92
CA VAL A 106 3.66 -14.52 1.66
C VAL A 106 3.50 -13.32 0.73
N THR A 107 2.48 -12.52 0.97
CA THR A 107 2.30 -11.20 0.34
C THR A 107 2.74 -10.11 1.31
N ILE A 108 3.67 -9.26 0.90
CA ILE A 108 4.22 -8.17 1.70
C ILE A 108 3.68 -6.84 1.18
N MET A 109 2.92 -6.16 2.03
CA MET A 109 2.44 -4.80 1.77
C MET A 109 3.60 -3.82 1.99
N ALA A 110 4.38 -3.60 0.93
CA ALA A 110 5.59 -2.79 0.92
C ALA A 110 5.29 -1.34 0.51
N THR A 111 6.26 -0.66 -0.10
CA THR A 111 6.13 0.74 -0.46
C THR A 111 6.83 1.09 -1.77
N GLY A 112 6.15 1.87 -2.61
CA GLY A 112 6.73 2.50 -3.79
C GLY A 112 7.43 3.83 -3.49
N CYS A 113 7.51 4.27 -2.23
CA CYS A 113 8.18 5.50 -1.82
C CYS A 113 9.72 5.36 -1.76
N ILE A 114 10.28 4.60 -2.71
CA ILE A 114 11.72 4.33 -2.91
C ILE A 114 12.23 4.92 -4.23
N TYR A 115 11.36 5.66 -4.93
CA TYR A 115 11.67 6.37 -6.17
C TYR A 115 11.45 7.88 -6.06
N ALA A 116 12.15 8.62 -6.92
CA ALA A 116 11.97 10.04 -7.16
C ALA A 116 11.99 10.31 -8.66
N SER A 117 10.84 10.77 -9.18
CA SER A 117 10.72 11.22 -10.57
C SER A 117 11.40 12.58 -10.76
N LYS A 118 11.78 12.84 -12.00
CA LYS A 118 12.13 14.16 -12.51
C LYS A 118 10.84 14.87 -12.91
N TYR A 119 10.78 16.15 -12.59
CA TYR A 119 9.67 17.01 -12.95
C TYR A 119 10.17 18.20 -13.77
N ASP A 120 9.25 18.82 -14.50
CA ASP A 120 9.49 20.10 -15.16
C ASP A 120 9.82 21.21 -14.15
N SER A 121 10.21 22.40 -14.63
CA SER A 121 10.59 23.52 -13.75
C SER A 121 9.47 23.98 -12.83
N THR A 122 8.21 23.77 -13.21
CA THR A 122 7.03 24.12 -12.41
C THR A 122 6.63 23.01 -11.43
N ARG A 123 7.24 21.82 -11.54
CA ARG A 123 6.94 20.60 -10.79
C ARG A 123 5.53 20.06 -10.96
N THR A 124 4.85 20.44 -12.04
CA THR A 124 3.47 20.03 -12.33
C THR A 124 3.38 18.87 -13.31
N GLN A 125 4.48 18.51 -13.98
CA GLN A 125 4.53 17.39 -14.91
C GLN A 125 5.74 16.50 -14.66
N VAL A 126 5.53 15.18 -14.72
CA VAL A 126 6.59 14.17 -14.71
C VAL A 126 7.26 14.17 -16.09
N VAL A 127 8.61 14.19 -16.14
CA VAL A 127 9.37 14.30 -17.41
C VAL A 127 10.27 13.09 -17.69
N ASN A 128 10.15 12.03 -16.91
CA ASN A 128 10.79 10.74 -17.16
C ASN A 128 9.73 9.65 -17.23
N GLU A 129 10.08 8.52 -17.85
CA GLU A 129 9.22 7.34 -17.87
C GLU A 129 8.88 6.87 -16.44
N PRO A 130 7.66 6.35 -16.20
CA PRO A 130 7.28 5.74 -14.94
C PRO A 130 8.22 4.61 -14.53
N PHE A 131 8.48 4.45 -13.24
CA PHE A 131 9.37 3.40 -12.74
C PHE A 131 8.70 2.04 -12.78
N THR A 132 9.37 1.06 -13.38
CA THR A 132 8.99 -0.35 -13.46
C THR A 132 9.45 -1.14 -12.23
N GLU A 133 9.04 -2.41 -12.12
CA GLU A 133 9.48 -3.29 -11.03
C GLU A 133 10.96 -3.65 -11.06
N THR A 134 11.58 -3.56 -12.24
CA THR A 134 12.99 -3.88 -12.44
C THR A 134 13.92 -2.68 -12.23
N ASP A 135 13.38 -1.48 -12.14
CA ASP A 135 14.19 -0.27 -11.96
C ASP A 135 14.84 -0.22 -10.58
N PRO A 136 16.14 0.12 -10.47
CA PRO A 136 16.79 0.28 -9.19
C PRO A 136 16.20 1.47 -8.43
N ALA A 137 16.01 1.31 -7.12
CA ALA A 137 15.57 2.39 -6.25
C ALA A 137 16.54 3.58 -6.32
N ASN A 138 16.03 4.78 -6.63
CA ASN A 138 16.81 6.00 -6.75
C ASN A 138 16.53 7.02 -5.63
N PHE A 139 15.69 6.68 -4.65
CA PHE A 139 15.35 7.56 -3.53
C PHE A 139 15.61 6.88 -2.18
N GLY A 140 16.49 7.51 -1.41
CA GLY A 140 16.84 7.12 -0.04
C GLY A 140 16.86 8.30 0.93
N GLY A 141 16.13 9.38 0.63
CA GLY A 141 16.13 10.65 1.38
C GLY A 141 15.56 10.58 2.80
N SER A 142 15.05 9.40 3.21
CA SER A 142 14.73 9.08 4.61
C SER A 142 15.27 7.70 4.97
N PHE A 143 15.60 7.48 6.23
CA PHE A 143 15.98 6.19 6.79
C PHE A 143 14.89 5.12 6.56
N TYR A 144 13.63 5.53 6.60
CA TYR A 144 12.51 4.66 6.24
C TYR A 144 12.62 4.17 4.78
N SER A 145 12.75 5.07 3.81
CA SER A 145 12.87 4.70 2.39
C SER A 145 14.15 3.91 2.12
N TYR A 146 15.27 4.30 2.75
CA TYR A 146 16.55 3.60 2.66
C TYR A 146 16.44 2.15 3.13
N THR A 147 15.84 1.91 4.29
CA THR A 147 15.68 0.53 4.81
C THR A 147 14.72 -0.30 3.96
N LYS A 148 13.61 0.30 3.50
CA LYS A 148 12.61 -0.40 2.69
C LYS A 148 13.16 -0.86 1.33
N SER A 149 13.95 -0.04 0.64
CA SER A 149 14.56 -0.46 -0.64
C SER A 149 15.54 -1.63 -0.46
N ARG A 150 16.37 -1.60 0.58
CA ARG A 150 17.31 -2.70 0.88
C ARG A 150 16.62 -4.00 1.27
N VAL A 151 15.50 -3.91 2.00
CA VAL A 151 14.70 -5.07 2.36
C VAL A 151 14.05 -5.70 1.12
N GLU A 152 13.52 -4.89 0.21
CA GLU A 152 12.98 -5.37 -1.06
C GLU A 152 14.05 -6.09 -1.92
N ASP A 153 15.27 -5.54 -1.99
CA ASP A 153 16.38 -6.15 -2.72
C ASP A 153 16.74 -7.55 -2.23
N VAL A 154 16.53 -7.85 -0.94
CA VAL A 154 16.72 -9.18 -0.38
C VAL A 154 15.48 -10.04 -0.59
N LEU A 155 14.30 -9.52 -0.25
CA LEU A 155 13.04 -10.27 -0.27
C LEU A 155 12.65 -10.78 -1.66
N LYS A 156 13.01 -10.06 -2.73
CA LYS A 156 12.68 -10.46 -4.11
C LYS A 156 13.28 -11.81 -4.53
N HIS A 157 14.22 -12.35 -3.75
CA HIS A 157 14.84 -13.65 -3.99
C HIS A 157 14.11 -14.81 -3.30
N TYR A 158 13.16 -14.55 -2.40
CA TYR A 158 12.34 -15.59 -1.79
C TYR A 158 11.32 -16.13 -2.80
N PRO A 159 11.31 -17.45 -3.09
CA PRO A 159 10.50 -18.03 -4.17
C PRO A 159 9.00 -18.10 -3.84
N ASN A 160 8.61 -17.82 -2.60
CA ASN A 160 7.22 -17.82 -2.10
C ASN A 160 6.68 -16.41 -1.83
N THR A 161 7.44 -15.36 -2.15
CA THR A 161 7.17 -13.99 -1.71
C THR A 161 6.67 -13.09 -2.84
N LEU A 162 5.54 -12.43 -2.62
CA LEU A 162 5.02 -11.31 -3.39
C LEU A 162 5.26 -10.00 -2.64
N ILE A 163 5.72 -8.97 -3.35
CA ILE A 163 5.99 -7.64 -2.81
C ILE A 163 5.13 -6.63 -3.56
N LEU A 164 4.23 -5.95 -2.85
CA LEU A 164 3.32 -4.96 -3.41
C LEU A 164 3.76 -3.55 -3.02
N ARG A 165 4.12 -2.72 -4.00
CA ARG A 165 4.59 -1.35 -3.77
C ARG A 165 3.43 -0.37 -3.70
N LEU A 166 2.87 -0.18 -2.49
CA LEU A 166 1.83 0.83 -2.26
C LEU A 166 2.43 2.24 -2.20
N ARG A 167 1.64 3.24 -2.62
CA ARG A 167 1.95 4.66 -2.45
C ARG A 167 0.73 5.44 -1.99
N MET A 168 0.96 6.34 -1.04
CA MET A 168 -0.05 7.31 -0.54
C MET A 168 -1.47 6.73 -0.48
N PRO A 169 -1.71 5.71 0.37
CA PRO A 169 -2.97 4.97 0.36
C PRO A 169 -4.18 5.86 0.67
N VAL A 170 -5.24 5.66 -0.10
CA VAL A 170 -6.52 6.38 -0.03
C VAL A 170 -7.65 5.39 0.22
N SER A 171 -8.61 5.75 1.05
CA SER A 171 -9.83 4.97 1.27
C SER A 171 -11.03 5.90 1.34
N ASP A 172 -12.21 5.31 1.34
CA ASP A 172 -13.51 5.98 1.47
C ASP A 172 -13.80 6.36 2.94
N ASP A 173 -12.93 5.98 3.89
CA ASP A 173 -13.02 6.34 5.30
C ASP A 173 -12.26 7.64 5.63
N LEU A 174 -12.52 8.22 6.81
CA LEU A 174 -11.79 9.39 7.33
C LEU A 174 -10.64 8.99 8.26
N HIS A 175 -10.03 7.82 8.04
CA HIS A 175 -8.98 7.33 8.92
C HIS A 175 -7.77 8.29 8.89
N PRO A 176 -7.10 8.58 10.02
CA PRO A 176 -5.98 9.54 10.07
C PRO A 176 -4.77 9.19 9.17
N ARG A 177 -4.67 7.94 8.72
CA ARG A 177 -3.63 7.51 7.77
C ARG A 177 -3.99 7.77 6.31
N ASN A 178 -5.27 7.95 6.00
CA ASN A 178 -5.77 8.24 4.66
C ASN A 178 -5.13 9.53 4.14
N PHE A 179 -4.55 9.46 2.94
CA PHE A 179 -3.93 10.60 2.28
C PHE A 179 -4.88 11.80 2.18
N VAL A 180 -6.14 11.57 1.79
CA VAL A 180 -7.16 12.64 1.69
C VAL A 180 -7.38 13.32 3.04
N THR A 181 -7.55 12.54 4.11
CA THR A 181 -7.75 13.09 5.47
C THR A 181 -6.57 13.93 5.94
N LYS A 182 -5.35 13.63 5.49
CA LYS A 182 -4.16 14.42 5.82
C LYS A 182 -4.14 15.74 5.06
N ILE A 183 -4.26 15.71 3.74
CA ILE A 183 -4.11 16.90 2.91
C ILE A 183 -5.24 17.91 3.11
N THR A 184 -6.43 17.46 3.51
CA THR A 184 -7.55 18.35 3.85
C THR A 184 -7.37 19.08 5.19
N ARG A 185 -6.43 18.63 6.03
CA ARG A 185 -6.11 19.24 7.33
C ARG A 185 -4.84 20.09 7.31
N TYR A 186 -4.06 20.04 6.24
CA TYR A 186 -2.84 20.82 6.14
C TYR A 186 -3.15 22.28 5.83
N ALA A 187 -2.43 23.20 6.50
CA ALA A 187 -2.56 24.63 6.24
C ALA A 187 -2.10 24.99 4.81
N LYS A 188 -1.08 24.29 4.31
CA LYS A 188 -0.55 24.42 2.96
C LYS A 188 -0.24 23.05 2.38
N VAL A 189 -0.37 22.91 1.07
CA VAL A 189 -0.05 21.67 0.33
C VAL A 189 1.00 21.92 -0.75
N VAL A 190 1.77 20.87 -1.05
CA VAL A 190 2.66 20.83 -2.20
C VAL A 190 1.86 20.42 -3.42
N ASN A 191 2.23 20.81 -4.63
CA ASN A 191 1.50 20.40 -5.83
C ASN A 191 2.40 19.62 -6.79
N VAL A 192 2.49 18.31 -6.57
CA VAL A 192 3.33 17.41 -7.36
C VAL A 192 2.54 16.15 -7.72
N PRO A 193 2.48 15.76 -9.01
CA PRO A 193 1.84 14.52 -9.44
C PRO A 193 2.50 13.28 -8.84
N ASN A 194 1.68 12.33 -8.39
CA ASN A 194 2.10 11.10 -7.73
C ASN A 194 1.18 9.93 -8.10
N SER A 195 1.74 8.73 -8.25
CA SER A 195 0.92 7.50 -8.26
C SER A 195 0.38 7.21 -6.86
N ASN A 196 -0.91 6.93 -6.75
CA ASN A 196 -1.58 6.68 -5.47
C ASN A 196 -2.26 5.30 -5.48
N SER A 197 -2.49 4.75 -4.30
CA SER A 197 -3.14 3.44 -4.12
C SER A 197 -4.54 3.65 -3.52
N ILE A 198 -5.60 3.56 -4.35
CA ILE A 198 -6.98 3.55 -3.86
C ILE A 198 -7.29 2.15 -3.31
N LEU A 199 -7.41 2.04 -1.98
CA LEU A 199 -7.52 0.77 -1.29
C LEU A 199 -8.79 0.00 -1.65
N HIS A 200 -9.89 0.70 -1.93
CA HIS A 200 -11.15 0.07 -2.37
C HIS A 200 -10.94 -0.77 -3.63
N ASP A 201 -10.20 -0.25 -4.60
CA ASP A 201 -9.98 -0.90 -5.90
C ASP A 201 -8.86 -1.95 -5.81
N LEU A 202 -7.81 -1.65 -5.02
CA LEU A 202 -6.60 -2.47 -4.99
C LEU A 202 -6.65 -3.63 -4.00
N LEU A 203 -7.31 -3.50 -2.85
CA LEU A 203 -7.31 -4.60 -1.86
C LEU A 203 -7.97 -5.89 -2.37
N PRO A 204 -9.06 -5.87 -3.16
CA PRO A 204 -9.54 -7.07 -3.85
C PRO A 204 -8.49 -7.77 -4.71
N CYS A 205 -7.60 -7.01 -5.35
CA CYS A 205 -6.50 -7.58 -6.13
C CYS A 205 -5.48 -8.31 -5.24
N VAL A 206 -5.26 -7.90 -3.98
CA VAL A 206 -4.34 -8.59 -3.05
C VAL A 206 -4.78 -10.04 -2.85
N LEU A 207 -6.09 -10.26 -2.71
CA LEU A 207 -6.66 -11.60 -2.49
C LEU A 207 -6.45 -12.47 -3.73
N ALA A 208 -6.82 -11.95 -4.91
CA ALA A 208 -6.60 -12.66 -6.17
C ALA A 208 -5.11 -13.00 -6.36
N LEU A 209 -4.20 -12.05 -6.20
CA LEU A 209 -2.76 -12.28 -6.34
C LEU A 209 -2.24 -13.35 -5.36
N ALA A 210 -2.69 -13.32 -4.10
CA ALA A 210 -2.29 -14.29 -3.09
C ALA A 210 -2.80 -15.70 -3.43
N GLU A 211 -4.06 -15.84 -3.86
CA GLU A 211 -4.65 -17.14 -4.23
C GLU A 211 -4.00 -17.79 -5.45
N HIS A 212 -3.52 -16.97 -6.40
CA HIS A 212 -2.72 -17.45 -7.52
C HIS A 212 -1.25 -17.67 -7.15
N LYS A 213 -0.86 -17.40 -5.89
CA LYS A 213 0.51 -17.49 -5.39
C LYS A 213 1.49 -16.72 -6.29
N GLU A 214 1.10 -15.52 -6.74
CA GLU A 214 2.01 -14.66 -7.48
C GLU A 214 3.27 -14.38 -6.66
N VAL A 215 4.40 -14.12 -7.33
CA VAL A 215 5.67 -13.85 -6.66
C VAL A 215 6.43 -12.71 -7.33
N GLY A 216 7.47 -12.24 -6.64
CA GLY A 216 8.29 -11.13 -7.07
C GLY A 216 7.66 -9.79 -6.73
N VAL A 217 8.06 -8.75 -7.45
CA VAL A 217 7.65 -7.37 -7.16
C VAL A 217 6.53 -6.95 -8.11
N VAL A 218 5.55 -6.20 -7.61
CA VAL A 218 4.48 -5.56 -8.39
C VAL A 218 4.28 -4.12 -7.91
N ASN A 219 4.31 -3.17 -8.83
CA ASN A 219 3.89 -1.80 -8.58
C ASN A 219 2.38 -1.79 -8.29
N PHE A 220 1.99 -1.35 -7.09
CA PHE A 220 0.63 -1.54 -6.57
C PHE A 220 -0.09 -0.21 -6.36
N THR A 221 -0.23 0.53 -7.45
CA THR A 221 -0.91 1.83 -7.55
C THR A 221 -1.91 1.79 -8.70
N ASN A 222 -2.93 2.64 -8.64
CA ASN A 222 -3.78 2.87 -9.80
C ASN A 222 -2.92 3.45 -10.96
N PRO A 223 -3.25 3.15 -12.23
CA PRO A 223 -2.56 3.74 -13.38
C PRO A 223 -2.61 5.27 -13.36
N GLY A 224 -1.50 5.89 -13.79
CA GLY A 224 -1.36 7.35 -13.87
C GLY A 224 -0.81 8.01 -12.61
N ALA A 225 -0.79 9.33 -12.64
CA ALA A 225 -0.35 10.19 -11.55
C ALA A 225 -1.31 11.36 -11.36
N ILE A 226 -1.54 11.75 -10.11
CA ILE A 226 -2.43 12.86 -9.75
C ILE A 226 -1.75 13.78 -8.75
N SER A 227 -1.91 15.08 -8.92
CA SER A 227 -1.35 16.10 -8.04
C SER A 227 -2.27 16.38 -6.85
N HIS A 228 -1.73 17.05 -5.82
CA HIS A 228 -2.53 17.38 -4.64
C HIS A 228 -3.64 18.38 -4.97
N ASN A 229 -3.38 19.33 -5.90
CA ASN A 229 -4.40 20.29 -6.32
C ASN A 229 -5.54 19.60 -7.08
N GLU A 230 -5.24 18.60 -7.91
CA GLU A 230 -6.28 17.83 -8.61
C GLU A 230 -7.15 17.05 -7.62
N VAL A 231 -6.53 16.40 -6.62
CA VAL A 231 -7.26 15.72 -5.53
C VAL A 231 -8.13 16.71 -4.75
N LEU A 232 -7.59 17.87 -4.34
CA LEU A 232 -8.36 18.87 -3.60
C LEU A 232 -9.44 19.56 -4.46
N GLY A 233 -9.21 19.65 -5.77
CA GLY A 233 -10.21 20.09 -6.74
C GLY A 233 -11.40 19.14 -6.78
N LEU A 234 -11.16 17.84 -6.91
CA LEU A 234 -12.19 16.81 -6.84
C LEU A 234 -12.89 16.78 -5.46
N TYR A 235 -12.14 16.97 -4.37
CA TYR A 235 -12.72 17.04 -3.03
C TYR A 235 -13.66 18.24 -2.89
N LYS A 236 -13.26 19.41 -3.39
CA LYS A 236 -14.11 20.60 -3.41
C LYS A 236 -15.35 20.38 -4.28
N GLU A 237 -15.20 19.77 -5.45
CA GLU A 237 -16.30 19.50 -6.37
C GLU A 237 -17.35 18.56 -5.76
N ILE A 238 -16.92 17.48 -5.11
CA ILE A 238 -17.79 16.34 -4.77
C ILE A 238 -18.17 16.32 -3.28
N ILE A 239 -17.28 16.75 -2.38
CA ILE A 239 -17.45 16.64 -0.92
C ILE A 239 -17.85 17.99 -0.30
N ASP A 240 -17.07 19.04 -0.51
CA ASP A 240 -17.30 20.36 0.11
C ASP A 240 -16.99 21.53 -0.85
N PRO A 241 -18.00 22.10 -1.54
CA PRO A 241 -17.83 23.22 -2.46
C PRO A 241 -17.24 24.49 -1.85
N ARG A 242 -17.29 24.63 -0.52
CA ARG A 242 -16.72 25.78 0.20
C ARG A 242 -15.26 25.56 0.59
N TYR A 243 -14.72 24.36 0.40
CA TYR A 243 -13.35 24.05 0.73
C TYR A 243 -12.37 24.93 -0.05
N THR A 244 -11.34 25.40 0.64
CA THR A 244 -10.25 26.21 0.07
C THR A 244 -8.92 25.73 0.63
N TRP A 245 -7.87 25.80 -0.17
CA TRP A 245 -6.52 25.46 0.26
C TRP A 245 -5.51 26.49 -0.23
N GLN A 246 -4.30 26.41 0.32
CA GLN A 246 -3.16 27.22 -0.11
C GLN A 246 -2.00 26.31 -0.49
N ASN A 247 -1.17 26.76 -1.41
CA ASN A 247 0.01 26.04 -1.84
C ASN A 247 1.25 26.59 -1.13
N PHE A 248 2.23 25.72 -0.90
CA PHE A 248 3.58 26.17 -0.54
C PHE A 248 4.23 26.89 -1.71
N THR A 249 5.04 27.92 -1.43
CA THR A 249 6.07 28.35 -2.36
C THR A 249 7.23 27.33 -2.36
N LEU A 250 8.06 27.32 -3.41
CA LEU A 250 9.22 26.43 -3.48
C LEU A 250 10.18 26.61 -2.29
N GLU A 251 10.37 27.85 -1.83
CA GLU A 251 11.22 28.17 -0.69
C GLU A 251 10.64 27.70 0.66
N GLU A 252 9.31 27.76 0.82
CA GLU A 252 8.65 27.30 2.04
C GLU A 252 8.72 25.78 2.16
N GLN A 253 8.49 25.06 1.05
CA GLN A 253 8.49 23.60 1.04
C GLN A 253 9.82 23.01 1.56
N ALA A 254 10.95 23.61 1.19
CA ALA A 254 12.28 23.16 1.59
C ALA A 254 12.56 23.30 3.10
N LYS A 255 11.83 24.17 3.81
CA LYS A 255 12.06 24.48 5.24
C LYS A 255 11.21 23.64 6.20
N VAL A 256 10.17 22.98 5.72
CA VAL A 256 9.14 22.35 6.56
C VAL A 256 9.39 20.85 6.84
N ILE A 257 10.20 20.17 6.02
CA ILE A 257 10.41 18.72 6.13
C ILE A 257 11.77 18.39 6.77
N LYS A 258 11.78 17.46 7.74
CA LYS A 258 13.02 16.92 8.35
C LYS A 258 13.79 15.99 7.39
N ALA A 259 13.05 15.30 6.53
CA ALA A 259 13.57 14.37 5.53
C ALA A 259 12.82 14.55 4.22
N ASP A 260 13.49 14.31 3.10
CA ASP A 260 12.88 14.46 1.78
C ASP A 260 11.67 13.54 1.60
N ARG A 261 10.78 13.91 0.67
CA ARG A 261 9.59 13.13 0.33
C ARG A 261 9.73 12.54 -1.07
N SER A 262 9.47 11.24 -1.20
CA SER A 262 9.36 10.57 -2.48
C SER A 262 8.18 11.15 -3.26
N ASN A 263 8.45 11.66 -4.46
CA ASN A 263 7.45 11.99 -5.45
C ASN A 263 7.79 11.24 -6.72
N CYS A 264 6.91 10.34 -7.17
CA CYS A 264 7.15 9.56 -8.37
C CYS A 264 5.87 9.03 -9.00
N GLU A 265 6.04 8.58 -10.25
CA GLU A 265 5.07 7.80 -10.99
C GLU A 265 5.59 6.36 -11.15
N LEU A 266 4.73 5.38 -10.88
CA LEU A 266 5.04 3.96 -11.06
C LEU A 266 4.29 3.42 -12.28
N ASP A 267 4.97 2.61 -13.09
CA ASP A 267 4.33 1.88 -14.18
C ASP A 267 3.39 0.82 -13.59
N ALA A 268 2.11 0.85 -13.96
CA ALA A 268 1.10 -0.09 -13.49
C ALA A 268 0.84 -1.23 -14.51
N SER A 269 1.60 -1.31 -15.61
CA SER A 269 1.31 -2.21 -16.73
C SER A 269 1.33 -3.68 -16.30
N LYS A 270 2.26 -4.06 -15.42
CA LYS A 270 2.32 -5.41 -14.85
C LYS A 270 1.07 -5.75 -14.04
N LEU A 271 0.65 -4.86 -13.14
CA LEU A 271 -0.58 -5.03 -12.36
C LEU A 271 -1.81 -5.14 -13.27
N MET A 272 -1.93 -4.26 -14.26
CA MET A 272 -3.06 -4.29 -15.20
C MET A 272 -3.11 -5.58 -16.03
N GLY A 273 -1.95 -6.14 -16.39
CA GLY A 273 -1.85 -7.45 -17.03
C GLY A 273 -2.39 -8.58 -16.15
N LEU A 274 -2.08 -8.55 -14.84
CA LEU A 274 -2.60 -9.51 -13.86
C LEU A 274 -4.10 -9.35 -13.65
N VAL A 275 -4.58 -8.11 -13.48
CA VAL A 275 -6.02 -7.79 -13.35
C VAL A 275 -6.79 -8.33 -14.55
N LYS A 276 -6.33 -8.07 -15.78
CA LYS A 276 -6.97 -8.57 -17.00
C LYS A 276 -7.03 -10.09 -17.05
N ARG A 277 -5.96 -10.76 -16.60
CA ARG A 277 -5.94 -12.23 -16.52
C ARG A 277 -6.98 -12.73 -15.53
N TYR A 278 -7.04 -12.17 -14.32
CA TYR A 278 -8.02 -12.61 -13.31
C TYR A 278 -9.46 -12.29 -13.69
N GLN A 279 -9.72 -11.18 -14.37
CA GLN A 279 -11.03 -10.90 -14.95
C GLN A 279 -11.45 -11.97 -15.95
N ALA A 280 -10.53 -12.45 -16.80
CA ALA A 280 -10.80 -13.54 -17.73
C ALA A 280 -11.06 -14.89 -17.02
N GLU A 281 -10.55 -15.05 -15.80
CA GLU A 281 -10.78 -16.20 -14.92
C GLU A 281 -12.04 -16.03 -14.04
N GLY A 282 -12.75 -14.90 -14.16
CA GLY A 282 -14.02 -14.64 -13.46
C GLY A 282 -13.91 -13.90 -12.14
N TYR A 283 -12.73 -13.36 -11.78
CA TYR A 283 -12.58 -12.52 -10.59
C TYR A 283 -13.14 -11.11 -10.83
N GLU A 284 -13.94 -10.63 -9.90
CA GLU A 284 -14.46 -9.27 -9.88
C GLU A 284 -13.41 -8.29 -9.32
N VAL A 285 -12.35 -8.07 -10.10
CA VAL A 285 -11.29 -7.09 -9.80
C VAL A 285 -11.25 -6.00 -10.86
N GLU A 286 -11.18 -4.74 -10.44
CA GLU A 286 -11.09 -3.58 -11.32
C GLU A 286 -10.12 -2.56 -10.71
N VAL A 287 -9.21 -2.04 -11.53
CA VAL A 287 -8.27 -0.98 -11.12
C VAL A 287 -8.39 0.18 -12.13
N PRO A 288 -9.25 1.17 -11.86
CA PRO A 288 -9.41 2.32 -12.74
C PRO A 288 -8.19 3.25 -12.69
N GLU A 289 -8.05 4.09 -13.72
CA GLU A 289 -7.07 5.17 -13.75
C GLU A 289 -7.28 6.12 -12.56
N ILE A 290 -6.20 6.72 -12.05
CA ILE A 290 -6.20 7.37 -10.75
C ILE A 290 -7.23 8.51 -10.60
N HIS A 291 -7.52 9.30 -11.64
CA HIS A 291 -8.50 10.38 -11.59
C HIS A 291 -9.93 9.84 -11.48
N GLU A 292 -10.25 8.80 -12.25
CA GLU A 292 -11.52 8.10 -12.15
C GLU A 292 -11.66 7.43 -10.78
N ALA A 293 -10.61 6.78 -10.31
CA ALA A 293 -10.55 6.12 -9.01
C ALA A 293 -10.84 7.09 -7.86
N TYR A 294 -10.25 8.30 -7.89
CA TYR A 294 -10.53 9.35 -6.91
C TYR A 294 -11.95 9.87 -6.97
N ARG A 295 -12.51 10.08 -8.17
CA ARG A 295 -13.91 10.50 -8.33
C ARG A 295 -14.87 9.48 -7.71
N ARG A 296 -14.72 8.19 -8.06
CA ARG A 296 -15.51 7.09 -7.49
C ARG A 296 -15.34 7.01 -5.96
N CYS A 297 -14.12 7.19 -5.45
CA CYS A 297 -13.83 7.24 -4.01
C CYS A 297 -14.59 8.38 -3.32
N PHE A 298 -14.56 9.59 -3.87
CA PHE A 298 -15.27 10.73 -3.28
C PHE A 298 -16.79 10.62 -3.37
N GLU A 299 -17.33 10.02 -4.44
CA GLU A 299 -18.75 9.70 -4.51
C GLU A 299 -19.15 8.75 -3.37
N ARG A 300 -18.41 7.66 -3.16
CA ARG A 300 -18.64 6.74 -2.03
C ARG A 300 -18.50 7.43 -0.67
N MET A 301 -17.52 8.31 -0.50
CA MET A 301 -17.34 9.10 0.72
C MET A 301 -18.56 9.99 0.99
N ARG A 302 -19.03 10.73 -0.03
CA ARG A 302 -20.20 11.60 0.08
C ARG A 302 -21.45 10.82 0.45
N ASP A 303 -21.69 9.71 -0.24
CA ASP A 303 -22.87 8.87 -0.02
C ASP A 303 -22.84 8.28 1.41
N GLY A 304 -21.65 7.86 1.88
CA GLY A 304 -21.46 7.40 3.26
C GLY A 304 -21.65 8.50 4.33
N MET A 305 -21.36 9.77 4.01
CA MET A 305 -21.65 10.90 4.90
C MET A 305 -23.16 11.17 4.98
N GLN A 306 -23.86 11.20 3.84
CA GLN A 306 -25.30 11.45 3.77
C GLN A 306 -26.11 10.36 4.50
N MET A 307 -25.72 9.08 4.37
CA MET A 307 -26.38 7.99 5.09
C MET A 307 -26.27 8.14 6.61
N ARG A 308 -25.14 8.66 7.13
CA ARG A 308 -24.94 8.87 8.57
C ARG A 308 -25.74 10.06 9.09
N GLU A 309 -25.82 11.14 8.32
CA GLU A 309 -26.64 12.30 8.67
C GLU A 309 -28.13 11.95 8.67
N GLY A 310 -28.59 11.18 7.67
CA GLY A 310 -29.97 10.70 7.61
C GLY A 310 -30.35 9.68 8.69
N ALA A 311 -29.39 8.91 9.21
CA ALA A 311 -29.61 7.99 10.34
C ALA A 311 -29.58 8.68 11.71
N ALA A 312 -29.07 9.92 11.78
CA ALA A 312 -28.98 10.71 13.01
C ALA A 312 -30.11 11.76 13.15
N ALA A 313 -30.96 11.90 12.13
CA ALA A 313 -32.13 12.78 12.08
C ALA A 313 -33.42 12.02 12.41
#